data_AF-A0A7Y5QHF8-F1
#
_entry.id   AF-A0A7Y5QHF8-F1
#
_cell.length_a   1.000
_cell.length_b   1.000
_cell.length_c   1.000
_cell.angle_alpha   90.00
_cell.angle_beta   90.00
_cell.angle_gamma   90.00
#
_symmetry.space_group_name_H-M   'P 1'
#
loop_
_entity.id
_entity.type
_entity.pdbx_description
1 polymer ?
#
loop_
_entity_poly.entity_id
_entity_poly.type
_entity_poly.pdbx_seq_one_letter_code
_entity_poly.pdbx_strand_id
1 'polypeptide(L)'
;MNVPSLNEQFSPSTLLTVVLQNHALLIDLLFDLLQRIPAIAKLPGIYEVLAYEAELELLDTKGKHAVYRKRQEVRFIQDNIIAYQDTAWGDGDIFASYRCSPGAEVDRYREGSRYHVLISLRETKNRNDNEVIHVERGIRNGFVNATEEFQVDIDHRTRLLCLRLVLPGERVVRQVTLIEQHGNRTVRLSTDHRQMLPDGRCLYRWTTTAPRMYETYILRWEW
;
A
#
# COMPACT_ATOMS: atom_id res chain seq x y z
N MET A 1 -36.37 44.10 -38.04
CA MET A 1 -36.92 42.93 -37.32
C MET A 1 -36.17 42.81 -36.02
N ASN A 2 -36.81 43.07 -34.88
CA ASN A 2 -36.20 43.04 -33.55
C ASN A 2 -36.24 41.61 -32.99
N VAL A 3 -35.08 41.09 -32.60
CA VAL A 3 -34.93 39.84 -31.86
C VAL A 3 -35.01 40.18 -30.36
N PRO A 4 -35.92 39.58 -29.57
CA PRO A 4 -35.93 39.79 -28.14
C PRO A 4 -34.79 38.99 -27.48
N SER A 5 -34.02 39.66 -26.63
CA SER A 5 -32.93 39.08 -25.85
C SER A 5 -33.49 38.18 -24.74
N LEU A 6 -33.17 36.89 -24.80
CA LEU A 6 -33.37 35.92 -23.72
C LEU A 6 -32.34 36.20 -22.61
N ASN A 7 -32.74 36.97 -21.61
CA ASN A 7 -32.00 37.13 -20.36
C ASN A 7 -32.99 37.16 -19.19
N GLU A 8 -33.82 36.12 -19.06
CA GLU A 8 -34.50 35.84 -17.81
C GLU A 8 -33.53 35.10 -16.88
N GLN A 9 -32.88 35.88 -16.03
CA GLN A 9 -32.12 35.39 -14.91
C GLN A 9 -33.08 34.69 -13.93
N PHE A 10 -33.04 33.36 -13.87
CA PHE A 10 -33.67 32.60 -12.80
C PHE A 10 -33.04 33.01 -11.46
N SER A 11 -33.81 33.75 -10.65
CA SER A 11 -33.39 34.14 -9.31
C SER A 11 -33.25 32.89 -8.42
N PRO A 12 -32.15 32.72 -7.69
CA PRO A 12 -31.95 31.59 -6.76
C PRO A 12 -33.07 31.45 -5.73
N SER A 13 -33.72 32.57 -5.38
CA SER A 13 -34.84 32.59 -4.44
C SER A 13 -36.09 31.87 -4.96
N THR A 14 -36.36 31.91 -6.27
CA THR A 14 -37.55 31.29 -6.87
C THR A 14 -37.44 29.77 -6.92
N LEU A 15 -36.23 29.26 -7.17
CA LEU A 15 -35.93 27.83 -7.11
C LEU A 15 -36.08 27.27 -5.69
N LEU A 16 -35.65 28.03 -4.68
CA LEU A 16 -35.78 27.62 -3.28
C LEU A 16 -37.25 27.47 -2.85
N THR A 17 -38.11 28.39 -3.29
CA THR A 17 -39.55 28.36 -2.96
C THR A 17 -40.27 27.20 -3.62
N VAL A 18 -39.94 26.87 -4.88
CA VAL A 18 -40.51 25.71 -5.61
C VAL A 18 -40.08 24.39 -4.96
N VAL A 19 -38.84 24.29 -4.50
CA VAL A 19 -38.35 23.11 -3.77
C VAL A 19 -39.01 22.98 -2.39
N LEU A 20 -39.27 24.10 -1.70
CA LEU A 20 -39.89 24.10 -0.36
C LEU A 20 -41.41 23.85 -0.38
N GLN A 21 -42.13 24.21 -1.45
CA GLN A 21 -43.57 23.94 -1.58
C GLN A 21 -43.90 22.51 -2.00
N ASN A 22 -42.94 21.78 -2.57
CA ASN A 22 -43.13 20.41 -3.01
C ASN A 22 -42.47 19.43 -2.02
N HIS A 23 -43.20 19.13 -0.94
CA HIS A 23 -42.74 18.22 0.11
C HIS A 23 -42.30 16.84 -0.43
N ALA A 24 -42.87 16.36 -1.54
CA ALA A 24 -42.46 15.10 -2.17
C ALA A 24 -41.03 15.18 -2.73
N LEU A 25 -40.69 16.25 -3.45
CA LEU A 25 -39.32 16.45 -3.98
C LEU A 25 -38.29 16.56 -2.85
N LEU A 26 -38.66 17.20 -1.73
CA LEU A 26 -37.78 17.32 -0.57
C LEU A 26 -37.55 15.97 0.12
N ILE A 27 -38.59 15.14 0.22
CA ILE A 27 -38.50 13.78 0.76
C ILE A 27 -37.67 12.88 -0.15
N ASP A 28 -37.88 12.91 -1.47
CA ASP A 28 -37.12 12.11 -2.43
C ASP A 28 -35.64 12.50 -2.43
N LEU A 29 -35.33 13.80 -2.36
CA LEU A 29 -33.96 14.30 -2.32
C LEU A 29 -33.26 13.97 -0.99
N LEU A 30 -33.97 14.02 0.13
CA LEU A 30 -33.48 13.55 1.44
C LEU A 30 -33.27 12.03 1.44
N PHE A 31 -34.19 11.27 0.86
CA PHE A 31 -34.09 9.81 0.76
C PHE A 31 -32.90 9.41 -0.12
N ASP A 32 -32.71 10.04 -1.28
CA ASP A 32 -31.54 9.84 -2.14
C ASP A 32 -30.23 10.22 -1.44
N LEU A 33 -30.20 11.32 -0.69
CA LEU A 33 -29.04 11.70 0.13
C LEU A 33 -28.78 10.65 1.21
N LEU A 34 -29.81 10.22 1.94
CA LEU A 34 -29.72 9.18 2.98
C LEU A 34 -29.26 7.83 2.40
N GLN A 35 -29.70 7.46 1.20
CA GLN A 35 -29.23 6.26 0.50
C GLN A 35 -27.79 6.38 0.00
N ARG A 36 -27.29 7.60 -0.22
CA ARG A 36 -25.89 7.87 -0.62
C ARG A 36 -24.92 8.00 0.55
N ILE A 37 -25.39 8.27 1.77
CA ILE A 37 -24.54 8.31 2.98
C ILE A 37 -23.72 7.02 3.19
N PRO A 38 -24.30 5.80 3.05
CA PRO A 38 -23.53 4.56 3.13
C PRO A 38 -22.44 4.44 2.05
N ALA A 39 -22.63 5.04 0.87
CA ALA A 39 -21.63 5.03 -0.20
C ALA A 39 -20.46 5.96 0.09
N ILE A 40 -20.69 7.06 0.81
CA ILE A 40 -19.64 7.99 1.28
C ILE A 40 -18.82 7.38 2.43
N ALA A 41 -19.42 6.47 3.21
CA ALA A 41 -18.76 5.79 4.34
C ALA A 41 -17.97 4.53 3.96
N LYS A 42 -17.96 4.10 2.68
CA LYS A 42 -17.21 2.91 2.27
C LYS A 42 -15.72 3.16 2.38
N LEU A 43 -15.08 2.40 3.26
CA LEU A 43 -13.62 2.30 3.30
C LEU A 43 -13.13 1.90 1.90
N PRO A 44 -12.21 2.65 1.29
CA PRO A 44 -11.66 2.27 -0.01
C PRO A 44 -10.95 0.92 0.09
N GLY A 45 -11.12 0.09 -0.95
CA GLY A 45 -10.45 -1.21 -1.09
C GLY A 45 -11.36 -2.44 -1.01
N ILE A 46 -10.75 -3.61 -1.21
CA ILE A 46 -11.39 -4.93 -1.09
C ILE A 46 -11.07 -5.60 0.26
N TYR A 47 -10.01 -5.14 0.94
CA TYR A 47 -9.61 -5.53 2.30
C TYR A 47 -8.96 -4.35 3.04
N GLU A 48 -8.85 -4.45 4.36
CA GLU A 48 -7.93 -3.62 5.15
C GLU A 48 -6.76 -4.48 5.66
N VAL A 49 -5.61 -3.85 5.89
CA VAL A 49 -4.41 -4.53 6.41
C VAL A 49 -4.32 -4.28 7.91
N LEU A 50 -4.47 -5.35 8.69
CA LEU A 50 -4.36 -5.33 10.15
C LEU A 50 -2.90 -5.21 10.58
N ALA A 51 -2.00 -5.95 9.91
CA ALA A 51 -0.56 -5.85 10.13
C ALA A 51 0.20 -6.11 8.83
N TYR A 52 1.14 -5.24 8.51
CA TYR A 52 2.05 -5.37 7.37
C TYR A 52 3.49 -5.43 7.86
N GLU A 53 4.12 -6.58 7.71
CA GLU A 53 5.55 -6.75 7.89
C GLU A 53 6.23 -6.90 6.52
N ALA A 54 7.24 -6.09 6.27
CA ALA A 54 8.06 -6.16 5.07
C ALA A 54 9.53 -6.24 5.49
N GLU A 55 10.23 -7.26 5.01
CA GLU A 55 11.64 -7.51 5.29
C GLU A 55 12.43 -7.60 3.99
N LEU A 56 13.56 -6.89 3.95
CA LEU A 56 14.58 -7.08 2.94
C LEU A 56 15.84 -7.61 3.61
N GLU A 57 16.35 -8.73 3.12
CA GLU A 57 17.56 -9.38 3.61
C GLU A 57 18.58 -9.46 2.48
N LEU A 58 19.74 -8.80 2.65
CA LEU A 58 20.86 -8.95 1.74
C LEU A 58 21.73 -10.14 2.17
N LEU A 59 21.90 -11.08 1.25
CA LEU A 59 22.60 -12.35 1.51
C LEU A 59 24.10 -12.28 1.25
N ASP A 60 24.56 -11.26 0.53
CA ASP A 60 25.99 -11.07 0.25
C ASP A 60 26.42 -9.60 0.32
N THR A 61 27.72 -9.40 0.53
CA THR A 61 28.37 -8.09 0.67
C THR A 61 28.44 -7.30 -0.64
N LYS A 62 28.07 -7.87 -1.78
CA LYS A 62 28.02 -7.18 -3.07
C LYS A 62 26.59 -6.76 -3.44
N GLY A 63 25.59 -7.14 -2.63
CA GLY A 63 24.17 -6.92 -2.88
C GLY A 63 23.66 -7.62 -4.14
N LYS A 64 24.33 -8.72 -4.55
CA LYS A 64 23.94 -9.50 -5.73
C LYS A 64 22.79 -10.46 -5.46
N HIS A 65 22.58 -10.85 -4.22
CA HIS A 65 21.49 -11.72 -3.80
C HIS A 65 20.79 -11.11 -2.60
N ALA A 66 19.48 -11.01 -2.71
CA ALA A 66 18.62 -10.58 -1.63
C ALA A 66 17.35 -11.42 -1.59
N VAL A 67 16.72 -11.46 -0.43
CA VAL A 67 15.39 -12.03 -0.24
C VAL A 67 14.49 -10.94 0.33
N TYR A 68 13.37 -10.70 -0.33
CA TYR A 68 12.30 -9.88 0.19
C TYR A 68 11.20 -10.79 0.74
N ARG A 69 10.74 -10.52 1.95
CA ARG A 69 9.59 -11.20 2.58
C ARG A 69 8.53 -10.19 2.95
N LYS A 70 7.29 -10.54 2.62
CA LYS A 70 6.10 -9.78 2.98
C LYS A 70 5.16 -10.71 3.73
N ARG A 71 4.68 -10.25 4.87
CA ARG A 71 3.60 -10.87 5.63
C ARG A 71 2.53 -9.81 5.88
N GLN A 72 1.33 -10.04 5.37
CA GLN A 72 0.18 -9.17 5.59
C GLN A 72 -0.96 -9.94 6.21
N GLU A 73 -1.36 -9.54 7.41
CA GLU A 73 -2.63 -9.95 8.00
C GLU A 73 -3.72 -9.01 7.49
N VAL A 74 -4.68 -9.54 6.75
CA VAL A 74 -5.74 -8.77 6.09
C VAL A 74 -7.11 -9.17 6.61
N ARG A 75 -8.05 -8.22 6.61
CA ARG A 75 -9.47 -8.46 6.84
C ARG A 75 -10.26 -8.03 5.62
N PHE A 76 -10.99 -8.95 5.00
CA PHE A 76 -11.78 -8.65 3.82
C PHE A 76 -12.99 -7.78 4.16
N ILE A 77 -13.24 -6.76 3.33
CA ILE A 77 -14.36 -5.82 3.51
C ILE A 77 -15.43 -5.98 2.43
N GLN A 78 -15.34 -7.04 1.63
CA GLN A 78 -16.26 -7.42 0.56
C GLN A 78 -16.44 -8.94 0.54
N ASP A 79 -17.53 -9.38 -0.05
CA ASP A 79 -17.86 -10.79 -0.22
C ASP A 79 -17.31 -11.32 -1.54
N ASN A 80 -17.16 -12.64 -1.65
CA ASN A 80 -16.75 -13.34 -2.87
C ASN A 80 -15.35 -12.99 -3.40
N ILE A 81 -14.39 -12.72 -2.52
CA ILE A 81 -13.00 -12.45 -2.90
C ILE A 81 -12.25 -13.76 -3.16
N ILE A 82 -11.76 -13.94 -4.38
CA ILE A 82 -11.07 -15.18 -4.81
C ILE A 82 -9.59 -14.98 -5.14
N ALA A 83 -9.13 -13.72 -5.16
CA ALA A 83 -7.78 -13.36 -5.57
C ALA A 83 -7.25 -12.18 -4.76
N TYR A 84 -5.92 -12.11 -4.69
CA TYR A 84 -5.15 -11.06 -4.07
C TYR A 84 -4.11 -10.56 -5.08
N GLN A 85 -3.86 -9.25 -5.11
CA GLN A 85 -2.85 -8.66 -5.98
C GLN A 85 -1.64 -8.23 -5.17
N ASP A 86 -0.46 -8.75 -5.52
CA ASP A 86 0.83 -8.28 -5.01
C ASP A 86 1.48 -7.33 -6.00
N THR A 87 2.17 -6.31 -5.50
CA THR A 87 2.82 -5.28 -6.33
C THR A 87 4.31 -5.26 -6.02
N ALA A 88 5.12 -5.26 -7.07
CA ALA A 88 6.57 -5.41 -7.00
C ALA A 88 7.29 -4.49 -7.98
N TRP A 89 8.38 -3.87 -7.54
CA TRP A 89 9.30 -3.09 -8.38
C TRP A 89 10.71 -3.15 -7.79
N GLY A 90 11.69 -2.66 -8.54
CA GLY A 90 13.09 -2.59 -8.15
C GLY A 90 14.02 -2.89 -9.31
N ASP A 91 15.32 -2.82 -9.03
CA ASP A 91 16.39 -3.08 -9.99
C ASP A 91 16.76 -4.58 -10.04
N GLY A 92 17.40 -4.98 -11.13
CA GLY A 92 17.85 -6.35 -11.35
C GLY A 92 16.72 -7.33 -11.67
N ASP A 93 16.96 -8.61 -11.40
CA ASP A 93 15.95 -9.67 -11.52
C ASP A 93 15.22 -9.83 -10.18
N ILE A 94 14.16 -9.05 -9.99
CA ILE A 94 13.37 -8.98 -8.75
C ILE A 94 12.46 -10.21 -8.53
N PHE A 95 12.45 -11.16 -9.47
CA PHE A 95 11.68 -12.39 -9.43
C PHE A 95 12.54 -13.62 -9.70
N ALA A 96 13.84 -13.57 -9.37
CA ALA A 96 14.75 -14.72 -9.49
C ALA A 96 14.22 -15.97 -8.77
N SER A 97 13.40 -15.77 -7.72
CA SER A 97 12.42 -16.74 -7.25
C SER A 97 11.17 -16.01 -6.74
N TYR A 98 10.00 -16.65 -6.81
CA TYR A 98 8.75 -16.13 -6.25
C TYR A 98 7.99 -17.25 -5.55
N ARG A 99 7.50 -17.00 -4.34
CA ARG A 99 6.62 -17.91 -3.60
C ARG A 99 5.55 -17.09 -2.89
N CYS A 100 4.35 -17.64 -2.81
CA CYS A 100 3.27 -17.04 -2.03
C CYS A 100 2.44 -18.11 -1.31
N SER A 101 1.80 -17.70 -0.21
CA SER A 101 0.84 -18.52 0.52
C SER A 101 -0.10 -17.64 1.34
N PRO A 102 -1.39 -17.99 1.51
CA PRO A 102 -2.09 -19.06 0.81
C PRO A 102 -2.21 -18.77 -0.69
N GLY A 103 -2.58 -19.80 -1.43
CA GLY A 103 -2.87 -19.66 -2.85
C GLY A 103 -1.70 -19.97 -3.78
N ALA A 104 -1.79 -19.44 -5.00
CA ALA A 104 -0.76 -19.59 -6.01
C ALA A 104 -0.77 -18.40 -6.97
N GLU A 105 0.40 -18.02 -7.47
CA GLU A 105 0.53 -17.13 -8.62
C GLU A 105 -0.21 -17.74 -9.82
N VAL A 106 -1.11 -16.96 -10.43
CA VAL A 106 -1.88 -17.37 -11.61
C VAL A 106 -1.61 -16.47 -12.82
N ASP A 107 -1.16 -15.25 -12.59
CA ASP A 107 -0.73 -14.34 -13.65
C ASP A 107 0.27 -13.31 -13.12
N ARG A 108 1.09 -12.77 -14.03
CA ARG A 108 2.03 -11.70 -13.75
C ARG A 108 2.15 -10.79 -14.97
N TYR A 109 1.86 -9.51 -14.77
CA TYR A 109 1.97 -8.52 -15.81
C TYR A 109 2.63 -7.24 -15.30
N ARG A 110 3.04 -6.38 -16.22
CA ARG A 110 3.71 -5.13 -15.92
C ARG A 110 2.83 -3.96 -16.30
N GLU A 111 2.68 -3.01 -15.39
CA GLU A 111 2.01 -1.73 -15.62
C GLU A 111 2.98 -0.59 -15.27
N GLY A 112 3.47 0.10 -16.30
CA GLY A 112 4.52 1.11 -16.14
C GLY A 112 5.80 0.52 -15.54
N SER A 113 6.25 1.07 -14.41
CA SER A 113 7.45 0.60 -13.69
C SER A 113 7.18 -0.56 -12.72
N ARG A 114 5.91 -0.90 -12.47
CA ARG A 114 5.52 -1.91 -11.47
C ARG A 114 5.08 -3.21 -12.13
N TYR A 115 5.35 -4.31 -11.44
CA TYR A 115 4.78 -5.61 -11.73
C TYR A 115 3.61 -5.86 -10.79
N HIS A 116 2.56 -6.44 -11.34
CA HIS A 116 1.41 -6.95 -10.61
C HIS A 116 1.42 -8.47 -10.71
N VAL A 117 1.38 -9.13 -9.56
CA VAL A 117 1.25 -10.58 -9.47
C VAL A 117 -0.15 -10.90 -8.96
N LEU A 118 -0.93 -11.60 -9.76
CA LEU A 118 -2.25 -12.06 -9.36
C LEU A 118 -2.10 -13.41 -8.64
N ILE A 119 -2.53 -13.44 -7.38
CA ILE A 119 -2.50 -14.62 -6.52
C ILE A 119 -3.93 -15.13 -6.36
N SER A 120 -4.21 -16.34 -6.85
CA SER A 120 -5.49 -17.01 -6.56
C SER A 120 -5.47 -17.53 -5.12
N LEU A 121 -6.46 -17.18 -4.31
CA LEU A 121 -6.57 -17.63 -2.93
C LEU A 121 -6.97 -19.11 -2.79
N ARG A 122 -7.38 -19.76 -3.89
CA ARG A 122 -7.91 -21.13 -3.97
C ARG A 122 -9.19 -21.40 -3.14
N GLU A 123 -9.69 -20.37 -2.48
CA GLU A 123 -10.92 -20.35 -1.72
C GLU A 123 -11.63 -19.01 -1.93
N THR A 124 -12.94 -19.00 -1.75
CA THR A 124 -13.73 -17.76 -1.74
C THR A 124 -13.76 -17.20 -0.32
N LYS A 125 -13.21 -16.02 -0.13
CA LYS A 125 -13.24 -15.26 1.13
C LYS A 125 -14.42 -14.28 1.13
N ASN A 126 -15.02 -14.10 2.29
CA ASN A 126 -16.17 -13.22 2.48
C ASN A 126 -15.85 -12.08 3.42
N ARG A 127 -16.78 -11.14 3.56
CA ARG A 127 -16.62 -9.98 4.43
C ARG A 127 -16.34 -10.44 5.86
N ASN A 128 -15.36 -9.79 6.49
CA ASN A 128 -14.84 -10.04 7.83
C ASN A 128 -13.98 -11.30 7.99
N ASP A 129 -13.77 -12.10 6.94
CA ASP A 129 -12.75 -13.14 6.97
C ASP A 129 -11.37 -12.50 7.15
N ASN A 130 -10.52 -13.14 7.94
CA ASN A 130 -9.12 -12.77 8.10
C ASN A 130 -8.24 -13.76 7.35
N GLU A 131 -7.15 -13.28 6.78
CA GLU A 131 -6.17 -14.12 6.10
C GLU A 131 -4.75 -13.58 6.31
N VAL A 132 -3.76 -14.46 6.33
CA VAL A 132 -2.34 -14.07 6.40
C VAL A 132 -1.67 -14.37 5.07
N ILE A 133 -1.43 -13.32 4.29
CA ILE A 133 -0.74 -13.40 3.01
C ILE A 133 0.77 -13.32 3.23
N HIS A 134 1.48 -14.33 2.77
CA HIS A 134 2.93 -14.39 2.73
C HIS A 134 3.40 -14.34 1.27
N VAL A 135 4.39 -13.50 1.01
CA VAL A 135 5.10 -13.44 -0.27
C VAL A 135 6.61 -13.45 0.02
N GLU A 136 7.35 -14.26 -0.73
CA GLU A 136 8.80 -14.27 -0.73
C GLU A 136 9.32 -14.08 -2.16
N ARG A 137 10.27 -13.16 -2.33
CA ARG A 137 10.93 -12.88 -3.60
C ARG A 137 12.44 -13.03 -3.44
N GLY A 138 13.04 -13.84 -4.30
CA GLY A 138 14.48 -13.83 -4.50
C GLY A 138 14.83 -12.76 -5.52
N ILE A 139 15.83 -11.94 -5.21
CA ILE A 139 16.26 -10.80 -6.03
C ILE A 139 17.72 -11.01 -6.41
N ARG A 140 18.05 -10.87 -7.70
CA ARG A 140 19.43 -10.93 -8.20
C ARG A 140 19.88 -9.59 -8.79
N ASN A 141 21.08 -9.16 -8.41
CA ASN A 141 21.73 -7.91 -8.82
C ASN A 141 20.87 -6.66 -8.59
N GLY A 142 20.06 -6.65 -7.51
CA GLY A 142 19.16 -5.54 -7.21
C GLY A 142 19.73 -4.45 -6.28
N PHE A 143 20.86 -4.71 -5.60
CA PHE A 143 21.39 -3.82 -4.55
C PHE A 143 22.92 -3.58 -4.67
N VAL A 144 23.37 -3.29 -5.89
CA VAL A 144 24.80 -3.22 -6.27
C VAL A 144 25.40 -1.80 -6.23
N ASN A 145 24.60 -0.78 -5.96
CA ASN A 145 24.96 0.63 -5.91
C ASN A 145 25.55 1.04 -4.55
N ALA A 146 26.06 2.28 -4.50
CA ALA A 146 26.59 2.90 -3.28
C ALA A 146 25.49 3.38 -2.31
N THR A 147 24.32 3.70 -2.87
CA THR A 147 23.11 4.09 -2.14
C THR A 147 21.97 3.23 -2.63
N GLU A 148 21.19 2.71 -1.71
CA GLU A 148 20.16 1.71 -2.01
C GLU A 148 18.87 2.00 -1.24
N GLU A 149 17.77 1.48 -1.77
CA GLU A 149 16.43 1.75 -1.26
C GLU A 149 15.57 0.50 -1.15
N PHE A 150 14.82 0.42 -0.05
CA PHE A 150 13.79 -0.56 0.18
C PHE A 150 12.47 0.16 0.43
N GLN A 151 11.53 0.02 -0.51
CA GLN A 151 10.30 0.79 -0.56
C GLN A 151 9.07 -0.08 -0.30
N VAL A 152 8.07 0.49 0.38
CA VAL A 152 6.74 -0.09 0.59
C VAL A 152 5.67 0.98 0.37
N ASP A 153 4.73 0.69 -0.52
CA ASP A 153 3.55 1.52 -0.79
C ASP A 153 2.38 1.09 0.12
N ILE A 154 1.64 2.06 0.67
CA ILE A 154 0.42 1.83 1.45
C ILE A 154 -0.80 2.18 0.60
N ASP A 155 -1.32 1.21 -0.13
CA ASP A 155 -2.47 1.33 -1.04
C ASP A 155 -3.82 0.99 -0.38
N HIS A 156 -3.78 0.30 0.76
CA HIS A 156 -4.95 -0.04 1.57
C HIS A 156 -4.85 0.56 2.97
N ARG A 157 -6.00 0.73 3.63
CA ARG A 157 -6.03 1.13 5.05
C ARG A 157 -5.21 0.11 5.85
N THR A 158 -4.13 0.58 6.46
CA THR A 158 -3.19 -0.25 7.20
C THR A 158 -3.14 0.21 8.65
N ARG A 159 -3.21 -0.71 9.62
CA ARG A 159 -3.16 -0.38 11.06
C ARG A 159 -1.74 -0.41 11.61
N LEU A 160 -0.94 -1.39 11.19
CA LEU A 160 0.43 -1.55 11.66
C LEU A 160 1.32 -1.80 10.46
N LEU A 161 2.43 -1.05 10.39
CA LEU A 161 3.50 -1.28 9.43
C LEU A 161 4.81 -1.51 10.18
N CYS A 162 5.52 -2.59 9.83
CA CYS A 162 6.85 -2.91 10.32
C CYS A 162 7.79 -3.13 9.13
N LEU A 163 8.85 -2.33 9.05
CA LEU A 163 9.91 -2.48 8.05
C LEU A 163 11.15 -3.07 8.71
N ARG A 164 11.75 -4.06 8.05
CA ARG A 164 12.95 -4.75 8.50
C ARG A 164 13.98 -4.77 7.38
N LEU A 165 15.20 -4.34 7.67
CA LEU A 165 16.32 -4.36 6.73
C LEU A 165 17.47 -5.12 7.38
N VAL A 166 17.80 -6.29 6.83
CA VAL A 166 18.89 -7.16 7.31
C VAL A 166 20.07 -7.03 6.34
N LEU A 167 21.19 -6.55 6.86
CA LEU A 167 22.41 -6.24 6.11
C LEU A 167 23.56 -7.15 6.55
N PRO A 168 24.47 -7.54 5.64
CA PRO A 168 25.62 -8.37 5.97
C PRO A 168 26.56 -7.62 6.91
N GLY A 169 27.08 -8.30 7.94
CA GLY A 169 27.95 -7.68 8.95
C GLY A 169 29.28 -7.14 8.41
N GLU A 170 29.79 -7.75 7.34
CA GLU A 170 31.08 -7.41 6.72
C GLU A 170 31.02 -6.12 5.88
N ARG A 171 29.83 -5.69 5.43
CA ARG A 171 29.65 -4.45 4.66
C ARG A 171 29.18 -3.36 5.60
N VAL A 172 30.06 -2.42 5.90
CA VAL A 172 29.77 -1.29 6.80
C VAL A 172 28.66 -0.44 6.19
N VAL A 173 27.73 -0.01 7.04
CA VAL A 173 26.62 0.88 6.69
C VAL A 173 26.88 2.21 7.38
N ARG A 174 27.01 3.28 6.59
CA ARG A 174 27.26 4.64 7.13
C ARG A 174 26.02 5.23 7.75
N GLN A 175 24.89 5.04 7.07
CA GLN A 175 23.64 5.66 7.45
C GLN A 175 22.46 4.85 6.92
N VAL A 176 21.39 4.79 7.72
CA VAL A 176 20.06 4.37 7.30
C VAL A 176 19.08 5.49 7.60
N THR A 177 18.20 5.77 6.66
CA THR A 177 17.23 6.85 6.72
C THR A 177 15.86 6.31 6.31
N LEU A 178 14.84 6.65 7.09
CA LEU A 178 13.45 6.46 6.72
C LEU A 178 12.95 7.72 6.01
N ILE A 179 12.32 7.54 4.85
CA ILE A 179 11.67 8.61 4.09
C ILE A 179 10.18 8.28 3.99
N GLU A 180 9.34 9.22 4.40
CA GLU A 180 7.90 9.25 4.11
C GLU A 180 7.73 10.19 2.90
N GLN A 181 7.58 9.62 1.70
CA GLN A 181 7.75 10.33 0.44
C GLN A 181 6.74 11.46 0.24
N HIS A 182 5.45 11.20 0.44
CA HIS A 182 4.38 12.19 0.28
C HIS A 182 4.23 13.08 1.52
N GLY A 183 4.57 12.57 2.69
CA GLY A 183 4.67 13.35 3.92
C GLY A 183 5.84 14.33 3.96
N ASN A 184 6.76 14.29 2.97
CA ASN A 184 7.99 15.07 2.92
C ASN A 184 8.82 14.99 4.21
N ARG A 185 8.81 13.83 4.86
CA ARG A 185 9.49 13.62 6.14
C ARG A 185 10.65 12.66 5.95
N THR A 186 11.83 13.05 6.42
CA THR A 186 13.03 12.23 6.38
C THR A 186 13.61 12.13 7.79
N VAL A 187 13.81 10.92 8.28
CA VAL A 187 14.32 10.64 9.63
C VAL A 187 15.50 9.70 9.53
N ARG A 188 16.66 10.12 10.06
CA ARG A 188 17.80 9.21 10.23
C ARG A 188 17.48 8.22 11.35
N LEU A 189 17.64 6.92 11.08
CA LEU A 189 17.44 5.90 12.10
C LEU A 189 18.66 5.86 13.04
N SER A 190 18.41 6.03 14.34
CA SER A 190 19.43 5.94 15.39
C SER A 190 19.86 4.50 15.66
N THR A 191 20.81 4.33 16.57
CA THR A 191 21.23 3.01 17.08
C THR A 191 20.09 2.23 17.76
N ASP A 192 19.03 2.89 18.23
CA ASP A 192 17.90 2.23 18.89
C ASP A 192 17.06 1.39 17.92
N HIS A 193 17.16 1.70 16.63
CA HIS A 193 16.54 0.93 15.55
C HIS A 193 17.44 -0.21 15.05
N ARG A 194 18.67 -0.31 15.57
CA ARG A 194 19.69 -1.24 15.12
C ARG A 194 19.86 -2.37 16.11
N GLN A 195 19.84 -3.60 15.61
CA GLN A 195 20.10 -4.81 16.37
C GLN A 195 21.17 -5.65 15.66
N MET A 196 22.18 -6.11 16.39
CA MET A 196 23.11 -7.12 15.88
C MET A 196 22.49 -8.51 16.06
N LEU A 197 22.48 -9.30 15.00
CA LEU A 197 22.02 -10.69 15.01
C LEU A 197 23.15 -11.62 15.49
N PRO A 198 22.84 -12.82 16.02
CA PRO A 198 23.84 -13.76 16.51
C PRO A 198 24.90 -14.19 15.49
N ASP A 199 24.57 -14.12 14.20
CA ASP A 199 25.45 -14.44 13.08
C ASP A 199 26.30 -13.24 12.60
N GLY A 200 26.28 -12.13 13.34
CA GLY A 200 27.05 -10.92 13.04
C GLY A 200 26.38 -9.98 12.03
N ARG A 201 25.21 -10.32 11.48
CA ARG A 201 24.46 -9.42 10.60
C ARG A 201 23.78 -8.29 11.37
N CYS A 202 23.38 -7.26 10.66
CA CYS A 202 22.77 -6.07 11.23
C CYS A 202 21.30 -5.95 10.79
N LEU A 203 20.38 -5.93 11.74
CA LEU A 203 18.96 -5.67 11.52
C LEU A 203 18.64 -4.21 11.85
N TYR A 204 18.03 -3.50 10.92
CA TYR A 204 17.34 -2.24 11.15
C TYR A 204 15.83 -2.50 11.20
N ARG A 205 15.16 -2.05 12.26
CA ARG A 205 13.72 -2.22 12.45
C ARG A 205 13.04 -0.88 12.71
N TRP A 206 12.00 -0.62 11.94
CA TRP A 206 11.11 0.53 12.15
C TRP A 206 9.65 0.09 12.15
N THR A 207 8.81 0.77 12.94
CA THR A 207 7.39 0.42 13.08
C THR A 207 6.53 1.67 13.28
N THR A 208 5.32 1.68 12.71
CA THR A 208 4.28 2.68 12.96
C THR A 208 2.91 2.03 13.11
N THR A 209 2.07 2.56 14.01
CA THR A 209 0.68 2.14 14.25
C THR A 209 -0.35 3.02 13.54
N ALA A 210 0.10 3.98 12.73
CA ALA A 210 -0.75 4.83 11.94
C ALA A 210 -0.09 5.15 10.59
N PRO A 211 0.20 4.12 9.75
CA PRO A 211 0.71 4.38 8.42
C PRO A 211 -0.32 5.16 7.60
N ARG A 212 0.13 6.19 6.89
CA ARG A 212 -0.74 7.05 6.10
C ARG A 212 -1.16 6.30 4.83
N MET A 213 -2.44 6.42 4.47
CA MET A 213 -2.93 5.88 3.21
C MET A 213 -2.29 6.65 2.03
N TYR A 214 -1.93 5.93 0.98
CA TYR A 214 -1.19 6.41 -0.18
C TYR A 214 0.19 6.96 0.12
N GLU A 215 0.78 6.61 1.26
CA GLU A 215 2.16 6.96 1.58
C GLU A 215 3.12 5.89 1.08
N THR A 216 4.33 6.31 0.69
CA THR A 216 5.44 5.41 0.37
C THR A 216 6.50 5.56 1.44
N TYR A 217 6.77 4.46 2.15
CA TYR A 217 7.81 4.39 3.17
C TYR A 217 9.06 3.78 2.55
N ILE A 218 10.18 4.50 2.64
CA ILE A 218 11.46 4.09 2.04
C ILE A 218 12.52 3.99 3.13
N LEU A 219 13.13 2.81 3.29
CA LEU A 219 14.40 2.68 3.99
C LEU A 219 15.52 2.86 2.97
N ARG A 220 16.22 3.98 3.05
CA ARG A 220 17.40 4.29 2.24
C ARG A 220 18.66 4.10 3.06
N TRP A 221 19.70 3.51 2.48
CA TRP A 221 20.99 3.38 3.16
C TRP A 221 22.18 3.65 2.26
N GLU A 222 23.30 3.98 2.90
CA GLU A 222 24.59 4.26 2.27
C GLU A 222 25.67 3.36 2.86
N TRP A 223 26.49 2.79 2.00
CA TRP A 223 27.61 1.89 2.35
C TRP A 223 28.90 2.65 2.68
#